data_AF-A0A813J1K2-F1
#
_entry.id   AF-A0A813J1K2-F1
#
_cell.length_a   1.000
_cell.length_b   1.000
_cell.length_c   1.000
_cell.angle_alpha   90.00
_cell.angle_beta   90.00
_cell.angle_gamma   90.00
#
_symmetry.space_group_name_H-M   'P 1'
#
loop_
_entity.id
_entity.type
_entity.pdbx_description
1 polymer ?
#
loop_
_entity_poly.entity_id
_entity_poly.type
_entity_poly.pdbx_seq_one_letter_code
_entity_poly.pdbx_strand_id
1 'polypeptide(L)'
;MAFTVAAAMLAFLGYAVGSPEGSALQNTTGACGGDSDQQIWRSGGKYTFGGAATHCGRRCYYSAGCSAVCLAYQEGYSAKCSSCMGSLVSCTASQCLKACWDLESCVTCIQKNCTPAFTNCSGLEVLSSSLNISGLVGPPVSFTRQKAGACTGEKDKAIWTSGGESRLNS
;
A
#
# COMPACT_ATOMS: atom_id res chain seq x y z
N MET A 1 -62.77 26.12 -27.36
CA MET A 1 -62.22 27.38 -26.81
C MET A 1 -61.38 27.01 -25.58
N ALA A 2 -60.29 27.74 -25.35
CA ALA A 2 -59.07 27.38 -24.61
C ALA A 2 -59.18 27.19 -23.06
N PHE A 3 -58.24 26.44 -22.43
CA PHE A 3 -57.10 26.94 -21.61
C PHE A 3 -56.42 25.82 -20.75
N THR A 4 -55.07 25.73 -20.82
CA THR A 4 -53.98 25.47 -19.80
C THR A 4 -54.30 24.73 -18.46
N VAL A 5 -53.46 23.91 -17.79
CA VAL A 5 -52.01 24.00 -17.41
C VAL A 5 -51.49 22.67 -16.80
N ALA A 6 -50.17 22.45 -16.87
CA ALA A 6 -49.25 21.85 -15.87
C ALA A 6 -49.22 20.33 -15.51
N ALA A 7 -48.09 19.71 -15.89
CA ALA A 7 -47.18 18.84 -15.12
C ALA A 7 -47.70 17.83 -14.07
N ALA A 8 -47.43 16.54 -14.29
CA ALA A 8 -47.05 15.61 -13.23
C ALA A 8 -46.28 14.40 -13.81
N MET A 9 -45.03 14.25 -13.39
CA MET A 9 -44.17 13.12 -13.68
C MET A 9 -44.64 11.85 -12.95
N LEU A 10 -44.66 10.73 -13.67
CA LEU A 10 -44.86 9.36 -13.20
C LEU A 10 -43.88 8.49 -14.04
N ALA A 11 -43.05 7.57 -13.55
CA ALA A 11 -42.90 6.96 -12.24
C ALA A 11 -41.64 6.05 -12.16
N PHE A 12 -41.33 5.61 -10.94
CA PHE A 12 -40.63 4.39 -10.49
C PHE A 12 -39.08 4.23 -10.56
N LEU A 13 -38.49 4.30 -9.35
CA LEU A 13 -37.55 3.35 -8.70
C LEU A 13 -36.17 3.08 -9.32
N GLY A 14 -35.19 3.80 -8.80
CA GLY A 14 -33.77 3.44 -8.87
C GLY A 14 -32.94 4.41 -8.06
N TYR A 15 -32.75 4.13 -6.76
CA TYR A 15 -31.74 4.78 -5.94
C TYR A 15 -30.37 4.31 -6.46
N ALA A 16 -29.63 5.18 -7.12
CA ALA A 16 -28.20 5.02 -7.29
C ALA A 16 -27.54 6.20 -6.58
N VAL A 17 -27.11 5.92 -5.35
CA VAL A 17 -26.11 6.70 -4.62
C VAL A 17 -24.83 6.75 -5.47
N GLY A 18 -24.16 7.90 -5.52
CA GLY A 18 -22.79 7.98 -6.05
C GLY A 18 -22.46 9.28 -6.77
N SER A 19 -22.18 10.33 -6.01
CA SER A 19 -21.42 11.52 -6.42
C SER A 19 -20.38 11.76 -5.31
N PRO A 20 -19.32 12.55 -5.50
CA PRO A 20 -18.15 12.30 -6.34
C PRO A 20 -16.84 12.52 -5.55
N GLU A 21 -15.92 11.54 -5.48
CA GLU A 21 -14.58 11.80 -4.92
C GLU A 21 -13.51 10.81 -5.38
N GLY A 22 -12.54 11.32 -6.15
CA GLY A 22 -11.12 10.94 -6.04
C GLY A 22 -10.76 9.47 -6.17
N SER A 23 -11.14 8.81 -7.27
CA SER A 23 -10.42 7.61 -7.71
C SER A 23 -9.04 8.02 -8.19
N ALA A 24 -8.04 7.92 -7.31
CA ALA A 24 -6.64 7.91 -7.74
C ALA A 24 -6.51 6.85 -8.84
N LEU A 25 -6.11 7.30 -10.02
CA LEU A 25 -5.99 6.53 -11.24
C LEU A 25 -5.14 5.28 -10.97
N GLN A 26 -5.78 4.13 -10.82
CA GLN A 26 -5.04 2.89 -10.72
C GLN A 26 -4.55 2.51 -12.11
N ASN A 27 -3.25 2.60 -12.31
CA ASN A 27 -2.61 2.02 -13.47
C ASN A 27 -2.64 0.49 -13.31
N THR A 28 -3.70 -0.15 -13.80
CA THR A 28 -3.89 -1.61 -13.82
C THR A 28 -2.89 -2.34 -14.73
N THR A 29 -1.98 -1.61 -15.37
CA THR A 29 -1.04 -2.12 -16.39
C THR A 29 0.23 -2.77 -15.79
N GLY A 30 0.48 -2.62 -14.48
CA GLY A 30 1.67 -3.16 -13.82
C GLY A 30 1.51 -4.59 -13.27
N ALA A 31 2.61 -5.18 -12.78
CA ALA A 31 2.64 -6.55 -12.25
C ALA A 31 1.76 -6.77 -11.01
N CYS A 32 1.39 -5.70 -10.30
CA CYS A 32 0.43 -5.71 -9.19
C CYS A 32 -0.98 -5.29 -9.63
N GLY A 33 -1.26 -5.20 -10.93
CA GLY A 33 -2.54 -4.76 -11.46
C GLY A 33 -3.69 -5.76 -11.31
N GLY A 34 -3.41 -7.00 -10.89
CA GLY A 34 -4.43 -8.02 -10.66
C GLY A 34 -5.34 -7.69 -9.47
N ASP A 35 -6.61 -8.09 -9.55
CA ASP A 35 -7.63 -7.74 -8.54
C ASP A 35 -7.24 -8.12 -7.11
N SER A 36 -6.62 -9.30 -6.92
CA SER A 36 -6.15 -9.74 -5.60
C SER A 36 -5.02 -8.86 -5.05
N ASP A 37 -4.03 -8.50 -5.88
CA ASP A 37 -2.91 -7.65 -5.46
C ASP A 37 -3.41 -6.24 -5.12
N GLN A 38 -4.32 -5.70 -5.93
CA GLN A 38 -4.94 -4.41 -5.68
C GLN A 38 -5.81 -4.44 -4.43
N GLN A 39 -6.54 -5.52 -4.19
CA GLN A 39 -7.33 -5.68 -2.98
C GLN A 39 -6.43 -5.64 -1.73
N ILE A 40 -5.38 -6.46 -1.69
CA ILE A 40 -4.42 -6.49 -0.57
C ILE A 40 -3.78 -5.10 -0.38
N TRP A 41 -3.38 -4.45 -1.47
CA TRP A 41 -2.78 -3.12 -1.44
C TRP A 41 -3.73 -2.06 -0.86
N ARG A 42 -4.99 -2.05 -1.31
CA ARG A 42 -6.03 -1.11 -0.89
C ARG A 42 -6.52 -1.38 0.53
N SER A 43 -6.62 -2.65 0.94
CA SER A 43 -6.99 -3.10 2.29
C SER A 43 -5.82 -3.00 3.28
N GLY A 44 -5.05 -1.93 3.21
CA GLY A 44 -4.01 -1.63 4.19
C GLY A 44 -2.60 -2.15 3.88
N GLY A 45 -2.41 -2.96 2.84
CA GLY A 45 -1.08 -3.41 2.40
C GLY A 45 -0.11 -2.25 2.17
N LYS A 46 -0.57 -1.13 1.61
CA LYS A 46 0.24 0.09 1.42
C LYS A 46 0.83 0.68 2.71
N TYR A 47 0.14 0.51 3.85
CA TYR A 47 0.57 1.02 5.15
C TYR A 47 1.53 0.06 5.87
N THR A 48 1.32 -1.25 5.70
CA THR A 48 2.15 -2.29 6.32
C THR A 48 3.37 -2.67 5.49
N PHE A 49 3.36 -2.32 4.19
CA PHE A 49 4.38 -2.72 3.23
C PHE A 49 5.81 -2.40 3.69
N GLY A 50 6.06 -1.21 4.22
CA GLY A 50 7.40 -0.85 4.68
C GLY A 50 7.93 -1.82 5.76
N GLY A 51 7.08 -2.18 6.72
CA GLY A 51 7.43 -3.12 7.78
C GLY A 51 7.65 -4.55 7.25
N ALA A 52 6.76 -5.02 6.38
CA ALA A 52 6.91 -6.34 5.74
C ALA A 52 8.18 -6.40 4.87
N ALA A 53 8.44 -5.35 4.10
CA ALA A 53 9.61 -5.24 3.24
C ALA A 53 10.92 -5.18 4.03
N THR A 54 10.97 -4.53 5.20
CA THR A 54 12.11 -4.65 6.13
C THR A 54 12.26 -6.03 6.70
N HIS A 55 11.17 -6.62 7.18
CA HIS A 55 11.20 -7.93 7.81
C HIS A 55 11.75 -8.98 6.82
N CYS A 56 11.13 -9.05 5.64
CA CYS A 56 11.55 -9.93 4.57
C CYS A 56 12.92 -9.56 3.99
N GLY A 57 13.23 -8.27 3.88
CA GLY A 57 14.55 -7.78 3.47
C GLY A 57 15.64 -8.31 4.38
N ARG A 58 15.55 -8.05 5.68
CA ARG A 58 16.57 -8.47 6.65
C ARG A 58 16.70 -9.98 6.76
N ARG A 59 15.57 -10.71 6.79
CA ARG A 59 15.57 -12.19 6.81
C ARG A 59 16.30 -12.78 5.60
N CYS A 60 16.25 -12.08 4.47
CA CYS A 60 16.81 -12.51 3.19
C CYS A 60 18.09 -11.75 2.79
N TYR A 61 18.73 -11.02 3.72
CA TYR A 61 19.90 -10.19 3.41
C TYR A 61 19.69 -9.24 2.21
N TYR A 62 18.47 -8.73 2.07
CA TYR A 62 18.01 -7.82 1.03
C TYR A 62 18.16 -8.36 -0.41
N SER A 63 18.24 -9.69 -0.54
CA SER A 63 18.19 -10.35 -1.84
C SER A 63 16.80 -10.24 -2.46
N ALA A 64 16.72 -9.74 -3.70
CA ALA A 64 15.45 -9.54 -4.40
C ALA A 64 14.56 -10.80 -4.45
N GLY A 65 15.12 -11.96 -4.82
CA GLY A 65 14.38 -13.21 -4.96
C GLY A 65 13.80 -13.73 -3.64
N CYS A 66 14.64 -13.88 -2.61
CA CYS A 66 14.18 -14.33 -1.29
C CYS A 66 13.18 -13.34 -0.66
N SER A 67 13.41 -12.03 -0.76
CA SER A 67 12.48 -11.03 -0.25
C SER A 67 11.13 -11.04 -0.98
N ALA A 68 11.13 -11.25 -2.31
CA ALA A 68 9.91 -11.43 -3.07
C ALA A 68 9.11 -12.66 -2.60
N VAL A 69 9.78 -13.81 -2.45
CA VAL A 69 9.15 -15.03 -1.94
C VAL A 69 8.55 -14.80 -0.55
N CYS A 70 9.30 -14.17 0.36
CA CYS A 70 8.80 -13.84 1.70
C CYS A 70 7.57 -12.93 1.66
N LEU A 71 7.58 -11.87 0.85
CA LEU A 71 6.45 -10.95 0.70
C LEU A 71 5.21 -11.62 0.10
N ALA A 72 5.40 -12.53 -0.87
CA ALA A 72 4.31 -13.32 -1.43
C ALA A 72 3.65 -14.20 -0.36
N TYR A 73 4.45 -14.93 0.43
CA TYR A 73 3.93 -15.81 1.48
C TYR A 73 3.30 -15.05 2.65
N GLN A 74 3.90 -13.94 3.07
CA GLN A 74 3.47 -13.22 4.28
C GLN A 74 2.28 -12.29 4.02
N GLU A 75 2.26 -11.62 2.87
CA GLU A 75 1.24 -10.60 2.55
C GLU A 75 0.21 -11.10 1.52
N GLY A 76 0.45 -12.23 0.87
CA GLY A 76 -0.47 -12.84 -0.10
C GLY A 76 -0.38 -12.26 -1.51
N TYR A 77 0.62 -11.42 -1.79
CA TYR A 77 0.82 -10.87 -3.14
C TYR A 77 1.15 -11.98 -4.16
N SER A 78 0.72 -11.78 -5.39
CA SER A 78 1.09 -12.64 -6.51
C SER A 78 2.60 -12.68 -6.69
N ALA A 79 3.10 -13.77 -7.30
CA ALA A 79 4.53 -13.92 -7.57
C ALA A 79 5.09 -12.78 -8.46
N LYS A 80 4.28 -12.26 -9.39
CA LYS A 80 4.68 -11.15 -10.26
C LYS A 80 4.76 -9.82 -9.47
N CYS A 81 3.75 -9.53 -8.67
CA CYS A 81 3.73 -8.31 -7.85
C CYS A 81 4.85 -8.30 -6.80
N SER A 82 4.99 -9.39 -6.06
CA SER A 82 6.03 -9.56 -5.04
C SER A 82 7.45 -9.51 -5.61
N SER A 83 7.67 -9.90 -6.88
CA SER A 83 8.95 -9.74 -7.56
C SER A 83 9.35 -8.26 -7.71
N CYS A 84 8.41 -7.38 -8.06
CA CYS A 84 8.65 -5.93 -8.10
C CYS A 84 8.98 -5.40 -6.69
N MET A 85 8.25 -5.86 -5.68
CA MET A 85 8.49 -5.46 -4.29
C MET A 85 9.85 -5.92 -3.76
N GLY A 86 10.27 -7.16 -4.06
CA GLY A 86 11.60 -7.67 -3.72
C GLY A 86 12.71 -6.89 -4.44
N SER A 87 12.48 -6.47 -5.69
CA SER A 87 13.42 -5.62 -6.43
C SER A 87 13.59 -4.24 -5.77
N LEU A 88 12.51 -3.66 -5.24
CA LEU A 88 12.58 -2.43 -4.45
C LEU A 88 13.42 -2.62 -3.18
N VAL A 89 13.23 -3.72 -2.44
CA VAL A 89 14.03 -4.04 -1.25
C VAL A 89 15.53 -4.11 -1.59
N SER A 90 15.87 -4.80 -2.67
CA SER A 90 17.26 -4.95 -3.11
C SER A 90 17.86 -3.65 -3.65
N CYS A 91 17.06 -2.83 -4.34
CA CYS A 91 17.48 -1.49 -4.76
C CYS A 91 17.81 -0.61 -3.56
N THR A 92 16.94 -0.59 -2.53
CA THR A 92 17.19 0.18 -1.30
C THR A 92 18.50 -0.23 -0.64
N ALA A 93 18.78 -1.54 -0.55
CA ALA A 93 20.01 -2.04 0.04
C ALA A 93 21.27 -1.74 -0.79
N SER A 94 21.17 -1.68 -2.12
CA SER A 94 22.31 -1.43 -2.99
C SER A 94 22.59 0.06 -3.22
N GLN A 95 21.55 0.88 -3.37
CA GLN A 95 21.66 2.29 -3.74
C GLN A 95 21.55 3.24 -2.54
N CYS A 96 20.81 2.85 -1.50
CA CYS A 96 20.39 3.77 -0.45
C CYS A 96 20.87 3.43 0.95
N LEU A 97 21.52 2.28 1.15
CA LEU A 97 21.95 1.80 2.47
C LEU A 97 22.73 2.85 3.28
N LYS A 98 23.60 3.62 2.63
CA LYS A 98 24.37 4.70 3.29
C LYS A 98 23.49 5.89 3.69
N ALA A 99 22.55 6.27 2.83
CA ALA A 99 21.61 7.36 3.11
C ALA A 99 20.64 6.99 4.25
N CYS A 100 20.43 5.69 4.46
CA CYS A 100 19.51 5.15 5.46
C CYS A 100 20.04 5.09 6.89
N TRP A 101 21.09 5.83 7.19
CA TRP A 101 21.43 6.20 8.57
C TRP A 101 20.51 7.29 9.13
N ASP A 102 19.92 8.09 8.24
CA ASP A 102 18.91 9.09 8.55
C ASP A 102 17.62 8.74 7.80
N LEU A 103 16.48 8.93 8.46
CA LEU A 103 15.18 8.54 7.90
C LEU A 103 14.84 9.37 6.66
N GLU A 104 15.01 10.69 6.73
CA GLU A 104 14.64 11.61 5.64
C GLU A 104 15.52 11.40 4.40
N SER A 105 16.83 11.29 4.63
CA SER A 105 17.83 11.00 3.60
C SER A 105 17.57 9.65 2.93
N CYS A 106 17.16 8.66 3.71
CA CYS A 106 16.76 7.37 3.18
C CYS A 106 15.56 7.45 2.25
N VAL A 107 14.47 8.06 2.73
CA VAL A 107 13.21 8.20 2.01
C VAL A 107 13.46 8.92 0.70
N THR A 108 14.22 10.01 0.74
CA THR A 108 14.64 10.77 -0.45
C THR A 108 15.44 9.91 -1.42
N CYS A 109 16.39 9.10 -0.92
CA CYS A 109 17.18 8.23 -1.78
C CYS A 109 16.31 7.15 -2.46
N ILE A 110 15.41 6.50 -1.73
CA ILE A 110 14.52 5.47 -2.27
C ILE A 110 13.61 6.07 -3.32
N GLN A 111 13.00 7.23 -3.04
CA GLN A 111 12.14 7.94 -3.97
C GLN A 111 12.86 8.32 -5.26
N LYS A 112 14.12 8.73 -5.16
CA LYS A 112 14.92 9.13 -6.31
C LYS A 112 15.40 7.95 -7.15
N ASN A 113 15.89 6.89 -6.51
CA ASN A 113 16.66 5.84 -7.19
C ASN A 113 15.87 4.54 -7.41
N CYS A 114 14.89 4.24 -6.55
CA CYS A 114 14.23 2.94 -6.53
C CYS A 114 12.74 3.00 -6.86
N THR A 115 12.04 4.06 -6.43
CA THR A 115 10.62 4.26 -6.71
C THR A 115 10.28 4.28 -8.20
N PRO A 116 11.04 4.93 -9.12
CA PRO A 116 10.66 4.95 -10.53
C PRO A 116 10.58 3.55 -11.15
N ALA A 117 11.57 2.70 -10.88
CA ALA A 117 11.58 1.32 -11.33
C ALA A 117 10.47 0.49 -10.67
N PHE A 118 10.22 0.72 -9.38
CA PHE A 118 9.14 0.06 -8.66
C PHE A 118 7.76 0.41 -9.23
N THR A 119 7.45 1.69 -9.42
CA THR A 119 6.17 2.15 -9.97
C THR A 119 5.98 1.62 -11.39
N ASN A 120 7.03 1.64 -12.21
CA ASN A 120 6.98 1.08 -13.57
C ASN A 120 6.73 -0.44 -13.58
N CYS A 121 7.35 -1.19 -12.66
CA CYS A 121 7.17 -2.63 -12.56
C CYS A 121 5.80 -3.01 -11.99
N SER A 122 5.43 -2.43 -10.86
CA SER A 122 4.25 -2.81 -10.08
C SER A 122 2.97 -2.17 -10.58
N GLY A 123 3.03 -0.97 -11.16
CA GLY A 123 1.85 -0.12 -11.41
C GLY A 123 1.28 0.52 -10.15
N LEU A 124 1.93 0.33 -8.98
CA LEU A 124 1.52 0.94 -7.73
C LEU A 124 2.17 2.31 -7.62
N GLU A 125 1.35 3.37 -7.64
CA GLU A 125 1.83 4.71 -7.32
C GLU A 125 2.11 4.81 -5.82
N VAL A 126 3.39 4.91 -5.50
CA VAL A 126 3.88 5.12 -4.14
C VAL A 126 4.06 6.62 -3.91
N LEU A 127 2.94 7.34 -3.76
CA LEU A 127 3.01 8.69 -3.22
C LEU A 127 3.62 8.60 -1.82
N SER A 128 4.63 9.42 -1.54
CA SER A 128 5.37 9.43 -0.27
C SER A 128 4.47 9.54 0.97
N SER A 129 3.27 10.09 0.81
CA SER A 129 2.23 10.21 1.84
C SER A 129 1.49 8.91 2.14
N SER A 130 1.56 7.92 1.24
CA SER A 130 0.75 6.69 1.26
C SER A 130 1.56 5.43 1.50
N LEU A 131 2.87 5.45 1.25
CA LEU A 131 3.79 4.42 1.66
C LEU A 131 4.47 4.87 2.96
N ASN A 132 4.30 4.10 4.04
CA ASN A 132 5.16 4.28 5.21
C ASN A 132 6.51 3.58 4.94
N ILE A 133 7.33 4.18 4.05
CA ILE A 133 8.68 3.69 3.70
C ILE A 133 9.61 3.75 4.92
N SER A 134 9.24 4.49 5.98
CA SER A 134 9.96 4.46 7.26
C SER A 134 10.05 3.04 7.83
N GLY A 135 9.09 2.18 7.48
CA GLY A 135 9.15 0.77 7.81
C GLY A 135 10.33 0.04 7.18
N LEU A 136 10.81 0.44 5.97
CA LEU A 136 11.93 -0.17 5.24
C LEU A 136 13.30 0.05 5.92
N VAL A 137 13.38 1.02 6.83
CA VAL A 137 14.63 1.48 7.45
C VAL A 137 14.56 1.69 8.95
N GLY A 138 13.46 1.28 9.58
CA GLY A 138 13.36 1.25 11.02
C GLY A 138 14.32 0.22 11.64
N PRO A 139 14.65 0.40 12.95
CA PRO A 139 15.17 -0.71 13.76
C PRO A 139 14.25 -1.94 13.61
N PRO A 140 14.67 -3.17 14.00
CA PRO A 140 13.76 -4.31 13.98
C PRO A 140 12.44 -3.85 14.59
N VAL A 141 11.33 -4.11 13.89
CA VAL A 141 10.03 -4.15 14.55
C VAL A 141 10.13 -5.27 15.56
N SER A 142 10.77 -4.98 16.69
CA SER A 142 10.46 -5.64 17.93
C SER A 142 8.97 -5.43 18.04
N PHE A 143 8.21 -6.52 17.99
CA PHE A 143 6.87 -6.57 18.55
C PHE A 143 7.00 -6.27 20.06
N THR A 144 7.47 -5.09 20.43
CA THR A 144 7.29 -4.55 21.76
C THR A 144 5.81 -4.28 21.82
N ARG A 145 5.10 -5.06 22.64
CA ARG A 145 3.71 -4.81 22.99
C ARG A 145 3.59 -3.31 23.32
N GLN A 146 2.97 -2.56 22.41
CA GLN A 146 2.72 -1.14 22.65
C GLN A 146 1.91 -1.00 23.93
N LYS A 147 2.19 0.05 24.71
CA LYS A 147 1.43 0.34 25.92
C LYS A 147 -0.05 0.43 25.56
N ALA A 148 -0.92 -0.14 26.40
CA ALA A 148 -2.37 -0.01 26.21
C ALA A 148 -2.73 1.47 26.03
N GLY A 149 -3.44 1.79 24.95
CA GLY A 149 -3.80 3.16 24.55
C GLY A 149 -2.82 3.86 23.59
N ALA A 150 -1.67 3.26 23.25
CA ALA A 150 -0.68 3.90 22.36
C ALA A 150 -1.09 3.92 20.87
N CYS A 151 -2.06 3.09 20.46
CA CYS A 151 -2.57 3.03 19.09
C CYS A 151 -4.04 3.48 19.05
N THR A 152 -4.30 4.73 19.42
CA THR A 152 -5.66 5.29 19.52
C THR A 152 -5.88 6.48 18.58
N GLY A 153 -4.85 6.87 17.82
CA GLY A 153 -4.94 7.97 16.87
C GLY A 153 -5.72 7.62 15.61
N GLU A 154 -6.10 8.64 14.84
CA GLU A 154 -6.88 8.48 13.61
C GLU A 154 -6.12 7.68 12.54
N LYS A 155 -4.80 7.83 12.49
CA LYS A 155 -3.91 7.03 11.62
C LYS A 155 -3.86 5.57 12.05
N ASP A 156 -3.82 5.31 13.36
CA ASP A 156 -3.83 3.95 13.90
C ASP A 156 -5.17 3.28 13.62
N LYS A 157 -6.26 4.03 13.77
CA LYS A 157 -7.62 3.59 13.42
C LYS A 157 -7.72 3.21 11.95
N ALA A 158 -7.14 4.01 11.05
CA ALA A 158 -7.12 3.70 9.62
C ALA A 158 -6.31 2.43 9.29
N ILE A 159 -5.19 2.18 9.98
CA ILE A 159 -4.42 0.94 9.83
C ILE A 159 -5.21 -0.26 10.35
N TRP A 160 -5.86 -0.11 11.51
CA TRP A 160 -6.69 -1.15 12.11
C TRP A 160 -7.86 -1.53 11.22
N THR A 161 -8.65 -0.55 10.75
CA THR A 161 -9.84 -0.81 9.93
C THR A 161 -9.50 -1.22 8.51
N SER A 162 -8.33 -0.85 7.97
CA SER A 162 -7.96 -1.25 6.61
C SER A 162 -7.52 -2.71 6.51
N GLY A 163 -6.91 -3.28 7.56
CA GLY A 163 -6.50 -4.68 7.54
C GLY A 163 -6.02 -5.28 8.85
N GLY A 164 -5.90 -4.50 9.93
CA GLY A 164 -5.52 -5.03 11.25
C GLY A 164 -6.59 -5.96 11.84
N GLU A 165 -7.87 -5.59 11.72
CA GLU A 165 -8.99 -6.36 12.27
C GLU A 165 -9.15 -7.73 11.60
N SER A 166 -9.07 -7.79 10.27
CA SER A 166 -9.19 -9.03 9.52
C SER A 166 -8.04 -10.01 9.78
N ARG A 167 -6.82 -9.50 10.04
CA ARG A 167 -5.63 -10.33 10.33
C ARG A 167 -5.60 -10.92 11.75
N LEU A 168 -6.38 -10.38 12.69
CA LEU A 168 -6.47 -10.95 14.04
C LEU A 168 -7.53 -12.04 14.19
N ASN A 169 -8.54 -12.01 13.32
CA ASN A 169 -9.65 -12.96 13.31
C ASN A 169 -9.49 -14.05 12.23
N SER A 170 -8.31 -14.13 11.60
CA SER A 170 -7.91 -15.17 10.62
C SER A 170 -6.86 -16.09 11.23
#